data_AF-A0A942D2D4-F1
#
_entry.id   AF-A0A942D2D4-F1
#
_cell.length_a   1.000
_cell.length_b   1.000
_cell.length_c   1.000
_cell.angle_alpha   90.00
_cell.angle_beta   90.00
_cell.angle_gamma   90.00
#
_symmetry.space_group_name_H-M   'P 1'
#
loop_
_entity.id
_entity.type
_entity.pdbx_description
1 polymer ?
#
loop_
_entity_poly.entity_id
_entity_poly.type
_entity_poly.pdbx_seq_one_letter_code
_entity_poly.pdbx_strand_id
1 'polypeptide(L)'
;MSDVDYHVIGATSLRVTDLPADIDLYADDVDRFWAKLRKGDDFAHWSVWYGCVLFDSGVIRDAATYVAEQDAWPDPDRKLRQARTALDFAEQIAGSSDYGAALEQTRGVLSLIARWVLLSSDVFPLARDELAGQLEQLGQAQLAVDLRRSIRERPSPDDLRGALVHARAITGASAGAAA
;
A
#
# COMPACT_ATOMS: atom_id res chain seq x y z
N MET A 1 -7.84 -6.42 -10.27
CA MET A 1 -7.63 -6.39 -8.81
C MET A 1 -6.91 -7.68 -8.52
N SER A 2 -5.69 -7.60 -8.00
CA SER A 2 -4.89 -8.78 -7.74
C SER A 2 -5.41 -9.53 -6.54
N ASP A 3 -5.70 -10.81 -6.74
CA ASP A 3 -5.97 -11.76 -5.66
C ASP A 3 -4.65 -12.36 -5.14
N VAL A 4 -3.56 -12.25 -5.92
CA VAL A 4 -2.24 -12.81 -5.59
C VAL A 4 -1.10 -11.91 -6.08
N ASP A 5 -0.29 -11.43 -5.14
CA ASP A 5 0.91 -10.65 -5.43
C ASP A 5 2.15 -11.57 -5.45
N TYR A 6 2.90 -11.56 -6.56
CA TYR A 6 4.18 -12.25 -6.66
C TYR A 6 5.34 -11.26 -6.56
N HIS A 7 6.34 -11.59 -5.74
CA HIS A 7 7.60 -10.87 -5.70
C HIS A 7 8.73 -11.79 -6.18
N VAL A 8 9.24 -11.51 -7.37
CA VAL A 8 10.35 -12.26 -7.98
C VAL A 8 11.64 -11.45 -7.80
N ILE A 9 12.60 -12.02 -7.07
CA ILE A 9 13.87 -11.38 -6.76
C ILE A 9 15.00 -12.08 -7.51
N GLY A 10 15.85 -11.32 -8.19
CA GLY A 10 16.97 -11.82 -8.99
C GLY A 10 16.68 -11.93 -10.49
N ALA A 11 15.47 -11.57 -10.94
CA ALA A 11 15.14 -11.50 -12.35
C ALA A 11 15.49 -10.10 -12.92
N THR A 12 16.59 -10.00 -13.66
CA THR A 12 16.99 -8.75 -14.34
C THR A 12 16.23 -8.49 -15.64
N SER A 13 15.54 -9.49 -16.19
CA SER A 13 14.73 -9.34 -17.42
C SER A 13 13.59 -10.35 -17.49
N LEU A 14 12.62 -10.22 -16.58
CA LEU A 14 11.39 -11.01 -16.67
C LEU A 14 10.53 -10.47 -17.82
N ARG A 15 10.34 -11.28 -18.87
CA ARG A 15 9.34 -11.01 -19.91
C ARG A 15 8.08 -11.77 -19.55
N VAL A 16 7.02 -11.02 -19.26
CA VAL A 16 5.72 -11.60 -18.96
C VAL A 16 4.77 -11.19 -20.07
N THR A 17 4.18 -12.19 -20.71
CA THR A 17 3.08 -12.04 -21.65
C THR A 17 1.84 -12.64 -21.00
N ASP A 18 0.69 -11.99 -21.20
CA ASP A 18 -0.62 -12.51 -20.79
C ASP A 18 -0.77 -12.78 -19.28
N LEU A 19 -0.25 -11.89 -18.43
CA LEU A 19 -0.49 -11.98 -16.99
C LEU A 19 -1.99 -11.77 -16.70
N PRO A 20 -2.67 -12.71 -16.00
CA PRO A 20 -4.04 -12.53 -15.57
C PRO A 20 -4.21 -11.22 -14.75
N ALA A 21 -5.36 -10.56 -14.91
CA ALA A 21 -5.63 -9.26 -14.28
C ALA A 21 -5.79 -9.31 -12.74
N ASP A 22 -5.83 -10.52 -12.20
CA ASP A 22 -5.85 -10.90 -10.79
C ASP A 22 -4.47 -11.25 -10.23
N ILE A 23 -3.40 -11.03 -11.01
CA ILE A 23 -2.03 -11.22 -10.54
C ILE A 23 -1.24 -9.91 -10.70
N ASP A 24 -0.72 -9.40 -9.59
CA ASP A 24 0.29 -8.36 -9.61
C ASP A 24 1.68 -8.97 -9.45
N LEU A 25 2.61 -8.59 -10.34
CA LEU A 25 3.97 -9.11 -10.34
C LEU A 25 4.98 -7.99 -10.12
N TYR A 26 5.75 -8.14 -9.07
CA TYR A 26 6.86 -7.27 -8.71
C TYR A 26 8.17 -8.00 -9.00
N ALA A 27 8.96 -7.46 -9.92
CA ALA A 27 10.27 -7.99 -10.26
C ALA A 27 11.36 -6.99 -9.84
N ASP A 28 12.27 -7.45 -8.99
CA ASP A 28 13.47 -6.72 -8.62
C ASP A 28 14.70 -7.59 -8.88
N ASP A 29 15.82 -6.97 -9.25
CA ASP A 29 17.11 -7.61 -9.05
C ASP A 29 17.46 -7.64 -7.54
N VAL A 30 18.47 -8.44 -7.19
CA VAL A 30 18.86 -8.65 -5.79
C VAL A 30 19.28 -7.33 -5.11
N ASP A 31 20.05 -6.48 -5.80
CA ASP A 31 20.56 -5.23 -5.24
C ASP A 31 19.43 -4.24 -4.97
N ARG A 32 18.46 -4.16 -5.88
CA ARG A 32 17.27 -3.31 -5.77
C ARG A 32 16.37 -3.78 -4.64
N PHE A 33 16.16 -5.08 -4.50
CA PHE A 33 15.42 -5.64 -3.36
C PHE A 33 16.07 -5.24 -2.03
N TRP A 34 17.38 -5.46 -1.89
CA TRP A 34 18.11 -5.08 -0.67
C TRP A 34 18.09 -3.57 -0.42
N ALA A 35 18.22 -2.76 -1.47
CA ALA A 35 18.13 -1.31 -1.37
C ALA A 35 16.74 -0.85 -0.90
N LYS A 36 15.66 -1.51 -1.34
CA LYS A 36 14.29 -1.24 -0.87
C LYS A 36 14.12 -1.65 0.59
N LEU A 37 14.50 -2.88 0.95
CA LEU A 37 14.37 -3.41 2.31
C LEU A 37 15.09 -2.51 3.33
N ARG A 38 16.36 -2.15 3.05
CA ARG A 38 17.17 -1.28 3.91
C ARG A 38 16.65 0.16 3.99
N LYS A 39 15.90 0.62 2.98
CA LYS A 39 15.24 1.94 2.98
C LYS A 39 13.84 1.90 3.59
N GLY A 40 13.46 0.80 4.24
CA GLY A 40 12.17 0.67 4.90
C GLY A 40 10.99 0.59 3.93
N ASP A 41 11.16 -0.04 2.77
CA ASP A 41 10.03 -0.30 1.86
C ASP A 41 9.08 -1.36 2.46
N ASP A 42 7.84 -0.98 2.75
CA ASP A 42 6.85 -1.84 3.40
C ASP A 42 6.53 -3.11 2.61
N PHE A 43 6.50 -3.05 1.27
CA PHE A 43 6.24 -4.24 0.46
C PHE A 43 7.40 -5.23 0.50
N ALA A 44 8.64 -4.74 0.48
CA ALA A 44 9.82 -5.59 0.67
C ALA A 44 9.80 -6.27 2.05
N HIS A 45 9.49 -5.53 3.10
CA HIS A 45 9.31 -6.09 4.45
C HIS A 45 8.15 -7.08 4.53
N TRP A 46 7.00 -6.76 3.94
CA TRP A 46 5.83 -7.65 3.91
C TRP A 46 6.16 -8.98 3.23
N SER A 47 6.93 -8.93 2.13
CA SER A 47 7.40 -10.14 1.43
C SER A 47 8.26 -11.03 2.31
N VAL A 48 9.05 -10.46 3.23
CA VAL A 48 9.91 -11.21 4.17
C VAL A 48 9.10 -11.75 5.34
N TRP A 49 8.15 -10.99 5.87
CA TRP A 49 7.43 -11.34 7.11
C TRP A 49 6.23 -12.25 6.89
N TYR A 50 5.47 -11.99 5.83
CA TYR A 50 4.18 -12.63 5.55
C TYR A 50 4.14 -13.35 4.20
N GLY A 51 5.16 -13.17 3.36
CA GLY A 51 5.24 -13.84 2.07
C GLY A 51 5.31 -15.36 2.19
N CYS A 52 4.64 -16.05 1.26
CA CYS A 52 4.80 -17.49 1.08
C CYS A 52 5.99 -17.76 0.14
N VAL A 53 7.08 -18.30 0.69
CA VAL A 53 8.29 -18.59 -0.09
C VAL A 53 8.06 -19.82 -0.96
N LEU A 54 7.91 -19.60 -2.27
CA LEU A 54 7.80 -20.69 -3.26
C LEU A 54 9.17 -21.25 -3.65
N PHE A 55 10.18 -20.39 -3.72
CA PHE A 55 11.57 -20.73 -4.03
C PHE A 55 12.50 -19.67 -3.43
N ASP A 56 13.63 -20.09 -2.87
CA ASP A 56 14.65 -19.16 -2.37
C ASP A 56 16.06 -19.70 -2.63
N SER A 57 16.89 -18.90 -3.30
CA SER A 57 18.32 -19.18 -3.47
C SER A 57 19.15 -18.75 -2.26
N GLY A 58 18.53 -18.18 -1.22
CA GLY A 58 19.13 -17.68 0.01
C GLY A 58 18.84 -16.20 0.29
N VAL A 59 18.31 -15.46 -0.68
CA VAL A 59 18.07 -14.01 -0.57
C VAL A 59 16.99 -13.69 0.46
N ILE A 60 15.86 -14.43 0.46
CA ILE A 60 14.78 -14.19 1.42
C ILE A 60 15.22 -14.61 2.82
N ARG A 61 15.91 -15.75 2.95
CA ARG A 61 16.50 -16.18 4.23
C ARG A 61 17.48 -15.15 4.79
N ASP A 62 18.38 -14.61 3.99
CA ASP A 62 19.33 -13.59 4.43
C ASP A 62 18.61 -12.29 4.82
N ALA A 63 17.55 -11.92 4.08
CA ALA A 63 16.71 -10.78 4.42
C ALA A 63 15.95 -10.98 5.74
N ALA A 64 15.40 -12.16 6.00
CA ALA A 64 14.74 -12.49 7.27
C ALA A 64 15.72 -12.40 8.44
N THR A 65 16.93 -12.95 8.29
CA THR A 65 18.01 -12.81 9.29
C THR A 65 18.34 -11.34 9.52
N TYR A 66 18.55 -10.56 8.45
CA TYR A 66 18.84 -9.13 8.55
C TYR A 66 17.74 -8.37 9.30
N VAL A 67 16.46 -8.61 8.97
CA VAL A 67 15.35 -7.92 9.64
C VAL A 67 15.30 -8.28 11.12
N ALA A 68 15.46 -9.56 11.47
CA ALA A 68 15.45 -9.99 12.87
C ALA A 68 16.65 -9.44 13.67
N GLU A 69 17.86 -9.45 13.10
CA GLU A 69 19.07 -9.02 13.80
C GLU A 69 19.19 -7.50 13.93
N GLN A 70 18.70 -6.75 12.95
CA GLN A 70 18.78 -5.30 12.93
C GLN A 70 17.52 -4.61 13.45
N ASP A 71 16.51 -5.38 13.86
CA ASP A 71 15.16 -4.88 14.18
C ASP A 71 14.64 -3.95 13.08
N ALA A 72 14.84 -4.35 11.82
CA ALA A 72 14.58 -3.48 10.68
C ALA A 72 13.08 -3.32 10.47
N TRP A 73 12.62 -2.07 10.42
CA TRP A 73 11.19 -1.73 10.27
C TRP A 73 10.94 -0.92 8.98
N PRO A 74 9.75 -1.01 8.37
CA PRO A 74 9.36 -0.11 7.29
C PRO A 74 9.40 1.37 7.71
N ASP A 75 9.76 2.26 6.79
CA ASP A 75 9.81 3.71 7.04
C ASP A 75 8.40 4.32 6.86
N PRO A 76 7.74 4.79 7.93
CA PRO A 76 6.42 5.40 7.83
C PRO A 76 6.42 6.68 6.97
N ASP A 77 7.50 7.47 6.99
CA ASP A 77 7.57 8.72 6.24
C ASP A 77 7.63 8.46 4.73
N ARG A 78 8.28 7.38 4.32
CA ARG A 78 8.23 6.90 2.93
C ARG A 78 6.80 6.60 2.52
N LYS A 79 6.03 5.93 3.38
CA LYS A 79 4.63 5.61 3.10
C LYS A 79 3.76 6.86 3.04
N LEU A 80 3.97 7.83 3.93
CA LEU A 80 3.26 9.12 3.91
C LEU A 80 3.51 9.89 2.61
N ARG A 81 4.75 9.95 2.12
CA ARG A 81 5.07 10.62 0.84
C ARG A 81 4.33 9.98 -0.34
N GLN A 82 4.28 8.65 -0.39
CA GLN A 82 3.51 7.93 -1.41
C GLN A 82 2.01 8.22 -1.29
N ALA A 83 1.47 8.18 -0.07
CA ALA A 83 0.06 8.46 0.19
C ALA A 83 -0.34 9.87 -0.26
N ARG A 84 0.46 10.90 0.06
CA ARG A 84 0.20 12.28 -0.37
C ARG A 84 0.21 12.44 -1.89
N THR A 85 1.17 11.81 -2.56
CA THR A 85 1.25 11.85 -4.03
C THR A 85 0.02 11.19 -4.67
N ALA A 86 -0.41 10.04 -4.14
CA ALA A 86 -1.59 9.34 -4.60
C ALA A 86 -2.89 10.11 -4.29
N LEU A 87 -2.93 10.86 -3.19
CA LEU A 87 -4.08 11.66 -2.79
C LEU A 87 -4.39 12.77 -3.78
N ASP A 88 -3.37 13.52 -4.21
CA ASP A 88 -3.53 14.58 -5.20
C ASP A 88 -4.11 14.03 -6.52
N PHE A 89 -3.65 12.86 -6.94
CA PHE A 89 -4.17 12.19 -8.13
C PHE A 89 -5.61 11.67 -7.94
N ALA A 90 -5.90 11.03 -6.80
CA ALA A 90 -7.22 10.50 -6.51
C ALA A 90 -8.30 11.61 -6.47
N GLU A 91 -7.98 12.79 -5.94
CA GLU A 91 -8.88 13.94 -5.93
C GLU A 91 -9.18 14.47 -7.34
N GLN A 92 -8.19 14.49 -8.23
CA GLN A 92 -8.39 14.87 -9.63
C GLN A 92 -9.34 13.90 -10.33
N ILE A 93 -9.18 12.59 -10.10
CA ILE A 93 -10.01 11.55 -10.71
C ILE A 93 -11.43 11.53 -10.12
N ALA A 94 -11.59 11.82 -8.82
CA ALA A 94 -12.90 11.87 -8.16
C ALA A 94 -13.85 12.96 -8.70
N GLY A 95 -13.31 13.95 -9.43
CA GLY A 95 -14.09 14.94 -10.17
C GLY A 95 -14.53 14.50 -11.57
N SER A 96 -14.07 13.35 -12.06
CA SER A 96 -14.40 12.83 -13.39
C SER A 96 -15.75 12.08 -13.41
N SER A 97 -16.26 11.79 -14.60
CA SER A 97 -17.45 10.94 -14.79
C SER A 97 -17.15 9.44 -14.69
N ASP A 98 -15.89 9.05 -14.54
CA ASP A 98 -15.48 7.65 -14.40
C ASP A 98 -15.51 7.22 -12.93
N TYR A 99 -16.66 6.68 -12.52
CA TYR A 99 -16.85 6.13 -11.19
C TYR A 99 -15.88 4.99 -10.86
N GLY A 100 -15.58 4.13 -11.83
CA GLY A 100 -14.72 2.96 -11.61
C GLY A 100 -13.29 3.40 -11.29
N ALA A 101 -12.77 4.34 -12.08
CA ALA A 101 -11.48 4.96 -11.81
C ALA A 101 -11.47 5.70 -10.47
N ALA A 102 -12.50 6.50 -10.16
CA ALA A 102 -12.61 7.21 -8.89
C ALA A 102 -12.57 6.26 -7.69
N LEU A 103 -13.38 5.19 -7.72
CA LEU A 103 -13.41 4.20 -6.65
C LEU A 103 -12.04 3.52 -6.46
N GLU A 104 -11.37 3.11 -7.54
CA GLU A 104 -10.08 2.43 -7.43
C GLU A 104 -8.98 3.37 -6.90
N GLN A 105 -8.93 4.62 -7.37
CA GLN A 105 -7.95 5.59 -6.87
C GLN A 105 -8.21 5.96 -5.41
N THR A 106 -9.47 6.16 -5.02
CA THR A 106 -9.83 6.40 -3.61
C THR A 106 -9.44 5.21 -2.73
N ARG A 107 -9.77 3.98 -3.14
CA ARG A 107 -9.38 2.76 -2.41
C ARG A 107 -7.86 2.64 -2.27
N GLY A 108 -7.12 2.90 -3.35
CA GLY A 108 -5.66 2.89 -3.37
C GLY A 108 -5.06 3.86 -2.36
N VAL A 109 -5.50 5.12 -2.36
CA VAL A 109 -4.96 6.12 -1.42
C VAL A 109 -5.37 5.83 0.02
N LEU A 110 -6.61 5.41 0.29
CA LEU A 110 -7.04 5.04 1.63
C LEU A 110 -6.22 3.87 2.18
N SER A 111 -5.86 2.91 1.32
CA SER A 111 -4.97 1.81 1.69
C SER A 111 -3.56 2.29 2.04
N LEU A 112 -2.99 3.23 1.28
CA LEU A 112 -1.68 3.82 1.57
C LEU A 112 -1.67 4.59 2.89
N ILE A 113 -2.73 5.37 3.16
CA ILE A 113 -2.89 6.13 4.39
C ILE A 113 -3.06 5.19 5.59
N ALA A 114 -3.90 4.15 5.45
CA ALA A 114 -4.07 3.14 6.49
C ALA A 114 -2.73 2.48 6.86
N ARG A 115 -1.96 2.07 5.84
CA ARG A 115 -0.61 1.51 6.05
C ARG A 115 0.32 2.49 6.76
N TRP A 116 0.34 3.75 6.35
CA TRP A 116 1.14 4.77 7.03
C TRP A 116 0.74 4.94 8.49
N VAL A 117 -0.56 5.09 8.78
CA VAL A 117 -1.06 5.28 10.16
C VAL A 117 -0.69 4.11 11.07
N LEU A 118 -0.81 2.88 10.56
CA LEU A 118 -0.42 1.67 11.30
C LEU A 118 1.08 1.65 11.57
N LEU A 119 1.90 1.89 10.53
CA LEU A 119 3.37 1.92 10.67
C LEU A 119 3.85 3.02 11.60
N SER A 120 3.22 4.20 11.58
CA SER A 120 3.49 5.31 12.53
C SER A 120 3.06 5.02 13.96
N SER A 121 2.31 3.94 14.18
CA SER A 121 1.87 3.47 15.49
C SER A 121 2.50 2.13 15.88
N ASP A 122 3.63 1.77 15.23
CA ASP A 122 4.37 0.52 15.43
C ASP A 122 3.51 -0.75 15.23
N VAL A 123 2.48 -0.66 14.37
CA VAL A 123 1.65 -1.80 13.95
C VAL A 123 1.98 -2.13 12.51
N PHE A 124 2.38 -3.38 12.26
CA PHE A 124 2.66 -3.80 10.89
C PHE A 124 1.36 -3.96 10.11
N PRO A 125 1.22 -3.34 8.91
CA PRO A 125 0.01 -3.42 8.13
C PRO A 125 -0.15 -4.79 7.45
N LEU A 126 -1.33 -5.38 7.58
CA LEU A 126 -1.71 -6.65 6.95
C LEU A 126 -2.25 -6.44 5.53
N ALA A 127 -2.92 -7.45 4.98
CA ALA A 127 -3.53 -7.35 3.66
C ALA A 127 -4.63 -6.29 3.64
N ARG A 128 -4.95 -5.77 2.44
CA ARG A 128 -5.90 -4.66 2.25
C ARG A 128 -7.24 -4.89 2.97
N ASP A 129 -7.76 -6.10 2.88
CA ASP A 129 -9.04 -6.50 3.48
C ASP A 129 -9.03 -6.49 5.02
N GLU A 130 -7.85 -6.54 5.64
CA GLU A 130 -7.65 -6.59 7.09
C GLU A 130 -7.35 -5.20 7.68
N LEU A 131 -6.87 -4.26 6.86
CA LEU A 131 -6.45 -2.92 7.29
C LEU A 131 -7.54 -2.19 8.08
N ALA A 132 -8.81 -2.29 7.66
CA ALA A 132 -9.91 -1.64 8.36
C ALA A 132 -10.06 -2.14 9.81
N GLY A 133 -9.88 -3.45 10.04
CA GLY A 133 -9.93 -4.03 11.39
C GLY A 133 -8.76 -3.55 12.26
N GLN A 134 -7.55 -3.45 11.68
CA GLN A 134 -6.40 -2.90 12.41
C GLN A 134 -6.59 -1.42 12.77
N LEU A 135 -7.18 -0.62 11.87
CA LEU A 135 -7.49 0.78 12.13
C LEU A 135 -8.54 0.95 13.24
N GLU A 136 -9.57 0.10 13.28
CA GLU A 136 -10.55 0.11 14.37
C GLU A 136 -9.90 -0.15 15.72
N GLN A 137 -8.98 -1.12 15.79
CA GLN A 137 -8.23 -1.43 17.01
C GLN A 137 -7.36 -0.25 17.47
N LEU A 138 -6.88 0.57 16.53
CA LEU A 138 -6.10 1.79 16.78
C LEU A 138 -7.00 3.03 17.08
N GLY A 139 -8.33 2.88 17.08
CA GLY A 139 -9.27 3.98 17.30
C GLY A 139 -9.50 4.89 16.10
N GLN A 140 -9.02 4.51 14.91
CA GLN A 140 -9.16 5.27 13.65
C GLN A 140 -10.48 4.93 12.94
N ALA A 141 -11.59 5.07 13.66
CA ALA A 141 -12.91 4.54 13.26
C ALA A 141 -13.39 5.06 11.90
N GLN A 142 -13.29 6.37 11.64
CA GLN A 142 -13.77 6.94 10.38
C GLN A 142 -12.93 6.47 9.18
N LEU A 143 -11.60 6.38 9.32
CA LEU A 143 -10.73 5.90 8.24
C LEU A 143 -11.01 4.43 7.93
N ALA A 144 -11.25 3.63 8.98
CA ALA A 144 -11.65 2.23 8.83
C ALA A 144 -12.98 2.09 8.08
N VAL A 145 -13.98 2.92 8.40
CA VAL A 145 -15.27 2.93 7.69
C VAL A 145 -15.08 3.31 6.23
N ASP A 146 -14.39 4.41 5.95
CA ASP A 146 -14.16 4.90 4.58
C ASP A 146 -13.44 3.82 3.74
N LEU A 147 -12.40 3.20 4.29
CA LEU A 147 -11.65 2.14 3.64
C LEU A 147 -12.53 0.90 3.40
N ARG A 148 -13.26 0.43 4.42
CA ARG A 148 -14.15 -0.73 4.31
C ARG A 148 -15.21 -0.53 3.23
N ARG A 149 -15.85 0.64 3.20
CA ARG A 149 -16.86 0.97 2.17
C ARG A 149 -16.24 0.98 0.78
N SER A 150 -15.04 1.53 0.63
CA SER A 150 -14.33 1.51 -0.67
C SER A 150 -13.97 0.10 -1.16
N ILE A 151 -13.80 -0.87 -0.25
CA ILE A 151 -13.42 -2.25 -0.58
C ILE A 151 -14.65 -3.13 -0.82
N ARG A 152 -15.63 -3.09 0.09
CA ARG A 152 -16.71 -4.08 0.18
C ARG A 152 -18.05 -3.60 -0.37
N GLU A 153 -18.20 -2.30 -0.60
CA GLU A 153 -19.46 -1.69 -0.97
C GLU A 153 -19.35 -0.90 -2.28
N ARG A 154 -20.43 -0.22 -2.63
CA ARG A 154 -20.50 0.71 -3.76
C ARG A 154 -20.84 2.12 -3.24
N PRO A 155 -19.87 2.84 -2.63
CA PRO A 155 -20.10 4.17 -2.09
C PRO A 155 -20.51 5.16 -3.20
N SER A 156 -21.28 6.18 -2.84
CA SER A 156 -21.63 7.24 -3.79
C SER A 156 -20.41 8.10 -4.14
N PRO A 157 -20.44 8.86 -5.25
CA PRO A 157 -19.39 9.84 -5.56
C PRO A 157 -19.15 10.84 -4.43
N ASP A 158 -20.21 11.23 -3.70
CA ASP A 158 -20.10 12.16 -2.56
C ASP A 158 -19.40 11.50 -1.36
N ASP A 159 -19.67 10.22 -1.10
CA ASP A 159 -18.96 9.44 -0.08
C ASP A 159 -17.45 9.36 -0.42
N LEU A 160 -17.10 9.10 -1.68
CA LEU A 160 -15.70 9.04 -2.11
C LEU A 160 -14.99 10.38 -1.89
N ARG A 161 -15.62 11.50 -2.23
CA ARG A 161 -15.06 12.83 -1.98
C ARG A 161 -14.93 13.12 -0.48
N GLY A 162 -15.92 12.74 0.33
CA GLY A 162 -15.87 12.86 1.78
C GLY A 162 -14.69 12.09 2.38
N ALA A 163 -14.46 10.86 1.92
CA ALA A 163 -13.34 10.04 2.34
C ALA A 163 -11.97 10.66 1.97
N LEU A 164 -11.85 11.27 0.78
CA LEU A 164 -10.62 11.97 0.37
C LEU A 164 -10.35 13.23 1.21
N VAL A 165 -11.39 14.00 1.53
CA VAL A 165 -11.26 15.16 2.45
C VAL A 165 -10.77 14.73 3.82
N HIS A 166 -11.35 13.66 4.36
CA HIS A 166 -10.93 13.09 5.63
C HIS A 166 -9.48 12.59 5.58
N ALA A 167 -9.10 11.85 4.53
CA ALA A 167 -7.73 11.41 4.25
C ALA A 167 -6.72 12.58 4.20
N ARG A 168 -7.09 13.70 3.57
CA ARG A 168 -6.24 14.91 3.53
C ARG A 168 -6.01 15.51 4.91
N ALA A 169 -7.05 15.55 5.75
CA ALA A 169 -6.95 16.04 7.12
C ALA A 169 -5.98 15.19 7.96
N ILE A 170 -6.05 13.86 7.85
CA ILE A 170 -5.15 12.95 8.57
C ILE A 170 -3.69 13.15 8.12
N THR A 171 -3.45 13.23 6.82
CA THR A 171 -2.10 13.35 6.27
C THR A 171 -1.47 14.74 6.42
N GLY A 172 -2.23 15.74 6.89
CA GLY A 172 -1.78 17.13 7.00
C GLY A 172 -1.33 17.74 5.67
N ALA A 173 -1.79 17.20 4.53
CA ALA A 173 -1.39 17.67 3.22
C ALA A 173 -2.15 18.95 2.86
N SER A 174 -1.45 20.06 2.61
CA SER A 174 -2.06 21.26 2.05
C SER A 174 -2.66 20.95 0.68
N ALA A 175 -3.84 21.48 0.37
CA ALA A 175 -4.41 21.38 -0.97
C ALA A 175 -3.39 21.94 -1.97
N GLY A 176 -2.99 21.14 -2.96
CA GLY A 176 -2.01 21.56 -3.95
C GLY A 176 -2.46 22.87 -4.61
N ALA A 177 -1.63 23.90 -4.52
CA ALA A 177 -1.78 25.07 -5.38
C ALA A 177 -1.66 24.57 -6.82
N ALA A 178 -2.76 24.61 -7.57
CA ALA A 178 -2.75 24.36 -9.00
C ALA A 178 -1.72 25.31 -9.62
N ALA A 179 -0.65 24.74 -10.18
CA ALA A 179 0.31 25.44 -11.03
C ALA A 179 -0.22 25.47 -12.47
#